data_AF-C0PG87-F1
#
_entry.id   AF-C0PG87-F1
#
_cell.length_a   1.000
_cell.length_b   1.000
_cell.length_c   1.000
_cell.angle_alpha   90.00
_cell.angle_beta   90.00
_cell.angle_gamma   90.00
#
_symmetry.space_group_name_H-M   'P 1'
#
loop_
_entity.id
_entity.type
_entity.pdbx_description
1 polymer ?
#
loop_
_entity_poly.entity_id
_entity_poly.type
_entity_poly.pdbx_seq_one_letter_code
_entity_poly.pdbx_strand_id
1 'polypeptide(L)'
;MATAAVLAATLALFLRAAAATAATAAAEADRIGRLPGQPPVNFSMYSGYVTVDAAAGRALFYWFIEAAGVPAESAPLVLWLNGGPGCSSVGYGASEELGAFRINADGRTLYLNPYPWNKVANMLFLDSPAGVGYSYSNSTSDLYTAGDNKTGELAEWFRHLSSSRTLHVFIILLLAVVILALANFSG
;
A
#
# COMPACT_ATOMS: atom_id res chain seq x y z
N MET A 1 31.85 -32.13 -3.06
CA MET A 1 30.59 -31.61 -3.65
C MET A 1 29.49 -31.39 -2.60
N ALA A 2 29.17 -32.35 -1.72
CA ALA A 2 28.08 -32.20 -0.74
C ALA A 2 28.28 -31.05 0.28
N THR A 3 29.51 -30.82 0.75
CA THR A 3 29.83 -29.75 1.71
C THR A 3 29.61 -28.33 1.17
N ALA A 4 29.93 -28.10 -0.11
CA ALA A 4 29.72 -26.81 -0.77
C ALA A 4 28.22 -26.50 -0.97
N ALA A 5 27.41 -27.51 -1.29
CA ALA A 5 25.96 -27.36 -1.46
C ALA A 5 25.26 -27.03 -0.13
N VAL A 6 25.68 -27.67 0.97
CA VAL A 6 25.15 -27.38 2.32
C VAL A 6 25.52 -25.97 2.78
N LEU A 7 26.74 -25.52 2.51
CA LEU A 7 27.18 -24.15 2.83
C LEU A 7 26.40 -23.09 2.02
N ALA A 8 26.15 -23.35 0.74
CA ALA A 8 25.35 -22.45 -0.10
C ALA A 8 23.89 -22.35 0.36
N ALA A 9 23.27 -23.48 0.73
CA ALA A 9 21.89 -23.51 1.21
C ALA A 9 21.73 -22.80 2.57
N THR A 10 22.68 -22.99 3.49
CA THR A 10 22.67 -22.34 4.81
C THR A 10 22.91 -20.83 4.70
N LEU A 11 23.83 -20.40 3.83
CA LEU A 11 24.04 -18.99 3.53
C LEU A 11 22.78 -18.34 2.92
N ALA A 12 22.13 -19.01 1.96
CA ALA A 12 20.89 -18.52 1.36
C ALA A 12 19.76 -18.37 2.39
N LEU A 13 19.62 -19.33 3.32
CA LEU A 13 18.64 -19.24 4.40
C LEU A 13 18.94 -18.08 5.35
N PHE A 14 20.21 -17.88 5.73
CA PHE A 14 20.64 -16.77 6.57
C PHE A 14 20.37 -15.41 5.91
N LEU A 15 20.72 -15.27 4.62
CA LEU A 15 20.46 -14.04 3.86
C LEU A 15 18.95 -13.73 3.76
N ARG A 16 18.11 -14.75 3.58
CA ARG A 16 16.65 -14.59 3.58
C ARG A 16 16.13 -14.12 4.94
N ALA A 17 16.61 -14.72 6.03
CA ALA A 17 16.21 -14.32 7.38
C ALA A 17 16.64 -12.87 7.68
N ALA A 18 17.88 -12.50 7.33
CA ALA A 18 18.38 -11.13 7.50
C ALA A 18 17.56 -10.11 6.70
N ALA A 19 17.25 -10.41 5.43
CA ALA A 19 16.43 -9.56 4.59
C ALA A 19 15.00 -9.42 5.13
N ALA A 20 14.38 -10.50 5.61
CA ALA A 20 13.07 -10.46 6.24
C ALA A 20 13.07 -9.58 7.49
N THR A 21 14.13 -9.68 8.31
CA THR A 21 14.28 -8.88 9.54
C THR A 21 14.45 -7.38 9.22
N ALA A 22 15.23 -7.06 8.19
CA ALA A 22 15.39 -5.69 7.71
C ALA A 22 14.07 -5.13 7.14
N ALA A 23 13.32 -5.95 6.40
CA ALA A 23 12.02 -5.57 5.86
C ALA A 23 10.99 -5.32 6.98
N THR A 24 10.97 -6.13 8.05
CA THR A 24 10.12 -5.87 9.21
C THR A 24 10.53 -4.62 9.97
N ALA A 25 11.83 -4.36 10.12
CA ALA A 25 12.31 -3.15 10.77
C ALA A 25 11.96 -1.87 9.97
N ALA A 26 12.09 -1.93 8.64
CA ALA A 26 11.69 -0.83 7.76
C ALA A 26 10.16 -0.61 7.81
N ALA A 27 9.36 -1.68 7.81
CA ALA A 27 7.92 -1.57 7.93
C ALA A 27 7.50 -0.97 9.30
N GLU A 28 8.14 -1.40 10.40
CA GLU A 28 7.85 -0.86 11.74
C GLU A 28 8.26 0.61 11.87
N ALA A 29 9.29 1.06 11.14
CA ALA A 29 9.69 2.46 11.12
C ALA A 29 8.60 3.39 10.53
N ASP A 30 7.79 2.88 9.60
CA ASP A 30 6.67 3.60 8.99
C ASP A 30 5.40 3.55 9.87
N ARG A 31 5.44 2.89 11.03
CA ARG A 31 4.27 2.70 11.88
C ARG A 31 3.76 4.02 12.47
N ILE A 32 2.47 4.25 12.28
CA ILE A 32 1.75 5.39 12.84
C ILE A 32 1.32 5.03 14.27
N GLY A 33 1.90 5.71 15.26
CA GLY A 33 1.49 5.55 16.66
C GLY A 33 0.05 6.02 16.91
N ARG A 34 -0.24 7.28 16.57
CA ARG A 34 -1.60 7.86 16.61
C ARG A 34 -1.66 9.12 15.75
N LEU A 35 -2.71 9.27 14.97
CA LEU A 35 -2.98 10.49 14.21
C LEU A 35 -3.53 11.59 15.13
N PRO A 36 -3.27 12.87 14.81
CA PRO A 36 -3.93 13.99 15.49
C PRO A 36 -5.46 13.84 15.41
N GLY A 37 -6.14 14.00 16.56
CA GLY A 37 -7.60 13.94 16.62
C GLY A 37 -8.23 12.56 16.40
N GLN A 38 -7.43 11.48 16.34
CA GLN A 38 -7.92 10.10 16.10
C GLN A 38 -8.67 9.50 17.31
N PRO A 39 -9.86 8.91 17.12
CA PRO A 39 -10.51 8.12 18.17
C PRO A 39 -9.76 6.81 18.45
N PRO A 40 -9.95 6.16 19.62
CA PRO A 40 -9.30 4.88 19.91
C PRO A 40 -9.60 3.81 18.85
N VAL A 41 -8.57 3.03 18.49
CA VAL A 41 -8.66 1.92 17.51
C VAL A 41 -7.87 0.71 17.97
N ASN A 42 -8.13 -0.44 17.36
CA ASN A 42 -7.52 -1.74 17.67
C ASN A 42 -6.83 -2.39 16.44
N PHE A 43 -6.40 -1.58 15.48
CA PHE A 43 -5.67 -2.01 14.29
C PHE A 43 -4.44 -1.11 14.09
N SER A 44 -3.39 -1.64 13.46
CA SER A 44 -2.20 -0.84 13.17
C SER A 44 -2.34 -0.10 11.84
N MET A 45 -1.57 0.96 11.71
CA MET A 45 -1.47 1.74 10.48
C MET A 45 -0.01 2.10 10.23
N TYR A 46 0.32 2.25 8.96
CA TYR A 46 1.66 2.56 8.51
C TYR A 46 1.57 3.54 7.34
N SER A 47 2.49 4.49 7.28
CA SER A 47 2.59 5.38 6.12
C SER A 47 4.04 5.71 5.83
N GLY A 48 4.38 5.74 4.56
CA GLY A 48 5.74 6.00 4.12
C GLY A 48 5.80 6.10 2.61
N TYR A 49 6.98 5.82 2.08
CA TYR A 49 7.26 5.95 0.66
C TYR A 49 7.83 4.67 0.08
N VAL A 50 7.32 4.28 -1.08
CA VAL A 50 7.92 3.26 -1.92
C VAL A 50 8.68 3.96 -3.05
N THR A 51 10.00 3.76 -3.10
CA THR A 51 10.79 4.21 -4.25
C THR A 51 10.54 3.30 -5.44
N VAL A 52 9.99 3.85 -6.52
CA VAL A 52 9.64 3.11 -7.75
C VAL A 52 10.62 3.38 -8.88
N ASP A 53 11.42 4.45 -8.79
CA ASP A 53 12.54 4.72 -9.69
C ASP A 53 13.62 5.50 -8.95
N ALA A 54 14.67 4.79 -8.54
CA ALA A 54 15.76 5.37 -7.76
C ALA A 54 16.58 6.39 -8.57
N ALA A 55 16.68 6.22 -9.90
CA ALA A 55 17.45 7.11 -10.76
C ALA A 55 16.75 8.46 -10.94
N ALA A 56 15.43 8.45 -11.11
CA ALA A 56 14.62 9.66 -11.14
C ALA A 56 14.30 10.22 -9.75
N GLY A 57 14.64 9.50 -8.67
CA GLY A 57 14.22 9.84 -7.31
C GLY A 57 12.70 9.87 -7.16
N ARG A 58 12.00 8.96 -7.84
CA ARG A 58 10.54 8.86 -7.85
C ARG A 58 10.05 7.94 -6.75
N ALA A 59 9.21 8.46 -5.87
CA ALA A 59 8.65 7.73 -4.74
C ALA A 59 7.16 7.97 -4.58
N LEU A 60 6.41 6.90 -4.31
CA LEU A 60 4.97 6.92 -4.11
C LEU A 60 4.65 6.83 -2.62
N PHE A 61 3.83 7.76 -2.14
CA PHE A 61 3.32 7.76 -0.78
C PHE A 61 2.21 6.72 -0.64
N TYR A 62 2.26 5.98 0.46
CA TYR A 62 1.22 5.02 0.81
C TYR A 62 0.70 5.25 2.22
N TRP A 63 -0.55 4.86 2.44
CA TRP A 63 -1.12 4.68 3.77
C TRP A 63 -1.75 3.29 3.84
N PHE A 64 -1.17 2.44 4.69
CA PHE A 64 -1.62 1.09 4.94
C PHE A 64 -2.38 1.02 6.27
N ILE A 65 -3.56 0.41 6.25
CA ILE A 65 -4.43 0.23 7.41
C ILE A 65 -4.77 -1.26 7.51
N GLU A 66 -4.37 -1.89 8.61
CA GLU A 66 -4.64 -3.31 8.84
C GLU A 66 -6.12 -3.59 9.05
N ALA A 67 -6.48 -4.86 8.86
CA ALA A 67 -7.82 -5.34 9.12
C ALA A 67 -8.21 -5.14 10.60
N ALA A 68 -9.41 -4.63 10.84
CA ALA A 68 -9.99 -4.44 12.15
C ALA A 68 -10.89 -5.63 12.49
N GLY A 69 -10.61 -6.30 13.61
CA GLY A 69 -11.46 -7.37 14.16
C GLY A 69 -11.10 -8.79 13.74
N VAL A 70 -10.09 -8.97 12.88
CA VAL A 70 -9.44 -10.26 12.58
C VAL A 70 -7.91 -10.07 12.59
N PRO A 71 -7.11 -11.14 12.79
CA PRO A 71 -5.66 -11.04 12.62
C PRO A 71 -5.31 -10.55 11.22
N ALA A 72 -4.45 -9.54 11.12
CA ALA A 72 -4.09 -8.91 9.84
C ALA A 72 -3.54 -9.93 8.85
N GLU A 73 -2.80 -10.93 9.32
CA GLU A 73 -2.19 -12.00 8.51
C GLU A 73 -3.23 -12.94 7.87
N SER A 74 -4.45 -12.94 8.39
CA SER A 74 -5.57 -13.77 7.88
C SER A 74 -6.48 -13.03 6.91
N ALA A 75 -6.40 -11.70 6.85
CA ALA A 75 -7.26 -10.87 6.01
C ALA A 75 -6.62 -10.60 4.64
N PRO A 76 -7.38 -10.54 3.54
CA PRO A 76 -6.84 -10.23 2.21
C PRO A 76 -6.18 -8.84 2.17
N LEU A 77 -5.22 -8.64 1.26
CA LEU A 77 -4.63 -7.34 0.96
C LEU A 77 -5.39 -6.70 -0.21
N VAL A 78 -5.86 -5.47 -0.03
CA VAL A 78 -6.56 -4.70 -1.06
C VAL A 78 -5.75 -3.44 -1.35
N LEU A 79 -5.23 -3.34 -2.57
CA LEU A 79 -4.70 -2.08 -3.11
C LEU A 79 -5.86 -1.26 -3.65
N TRP A 80 -6.01 -0.05 -3.13
CA TRP A 80 -7.00 0.93 -3.58
C TRP A 80 -6.33 2.09 -4.30
N LEU A 81 -6.80 2.35 -5.52
CA LEU A 81 -6.35 3.43 -6.38
C LEU A 81 -7.56 4.27 -6.79
N ASN A 82 -7.59 5.54 -6.37
CA ASN A 82 -8.52 6.50 -6.95
C ASN A 82 -8.06 6.88 -8.36
N GLY A 83 -9.02 6.97 -9.28
CA GLY A 83 -8.78 7.31 -10.68
C GLY A 83 -9.03 8.79 -11.00
N GLY A 84 -9.26 9.06 -12.29
CA GLY A 84 -8.90 10.34 -12.91
C GLY A 84 -7.37 10.40 -13.11
N PRO A 85 -6.82 11.28 -13.93
CA PRO A 85 -5.39 11.59 -13.80
C PRO A 85 -5.24 12.58 -12.65
N GLY A 86 -4.66 12.14 -11.53
CA GLY A 86 -4.14 13.05 -10.51
C GLY A 86 -4.85 13.09 -9.15
N CYS A 87 -5.91 12.31 -8.93
CA CYS A 87 -6.61 12.29 -7.65
C CYS A 87 -5.90 11.39 -6.62
N SER A 88 -5.82 11.87 -5.38
CA SER A 88 -5.17 11.14 -4.29
C SER A 88 -6.06 10.02 -3.74
N SER A 89 -5.50 8.82 -3.63
CA SER A 89 -6.17 7.68 -2.98
C SER A 89 -6.28 7.87 -1.47
N VAL A 90 -5.34 8.62 -0.88
CA VAL A 90 -5.38 9.01 0.54
C VAL A 90 -6.44 10.10 0.77
N GLY A 91 -6.47 11.11 -0.09
CA GLY A 91 -7.45 12.20 -0.03
C GLY A 91 -8.88 11.71 -0.18
N TYR A 92 -9.16 10.93 -1.23
CA TYR A 92 -10.52 10.45 -1.50
C TYR A 92 -10.80 9.09 -0.86
N GLY A 93 -10.12 8.04 -1.33
CA GLY A 93 -10.35 6.66 -0.89
C GLY A 93 -10.29 6.48 0.62
N ALA A 94 -9.18 6.90 1.24
CA ALA A 94 -8.98 6.72 2.67
C ALA A 94 -9.84 7.68 3.51
N SER A 95 -9.92 8.96 3.14
CA SER A 95 -10.52 9.98 4.01
C SER A 95 -12.02 10.23 3.77
N GLU A 96 -12.52 9.98 2.55
CA GLU A 96 -13.88 10.35 2.11
C GLU A 96 -14.73 9.17 1.63
N GLU A 97 -14.12 8.05 1.22
CA GLU A 97 -14.86 6.90 0.67
C GLU A 97 -14.92 5.67 1.59
N LEU A 98 -13.81 4.97 1.83
CA LEU A 98 -13.86 3.62 2.43
C LEU A 98 -12.78 3.34 3.48
N GLY A 99 -11.90 4.29 3.78
CA GLY A 99 -10.96 4.17 4.87
C GLY A 99 -11.61 4.23 6.25
N ALA A 100 -10.79 3.98 7.27
CA ALA A 100 -11.23 3.79 8.65
C ALA A 100 -11.76 5.07 9.31
N PHE A 101 -11.34 6.25 8.83
CA PHE A 101 -11.66 7.53 9.43
C PHE A 101 -12.36 8.46 8.46
N ARG A 102 -13.07 9.43 9.05
CA ARG A 102 -13.61 10.60 8.41
C ARG A 102 -13.14 11.84 9.13
N ILE A 103 -13.02 12.94 8.38
CA ILE A 103 -12.63 14.23 8.93
C ILE A 103 -13.90 14.93 9.43
N ASN A 104 -13.89 15.39 10.69
CA ASN A 104 -14.99 16.20 11.22
C ASN A 104 -15.02 17.58 10.55
N ALA A 105 -16.15 18.28 10.67
CA ALA A 105 -16.33 19.62 10.10
C ALA A 105 -15.34 20.68 10.64
N ASP A 106 -14.66 20.39 11.75
CA ASP A 106 -13.60 21.24 12.30
C ASP A 106 -12.28 21.15 11.50
N GLY A 107 -12.16 20.20 10.56
CA GLY A 107 -10.97 19.94 9.76
C GLY A 107 -9.76 19.46 10.58
N ARG A 108 -9.96 19.06 11.84
CA ARG A 108 -8.88 18.80 12.82
C ARG A 108 -9.03 17.46 13.52
N THR A 109 -10.25 17.02 13.74
CA THR A 109 -10.52 15.77 14.44
C THR A 109 -11.09 14.72 13.51
N LEU A 110 -10.92 13.45 13.89
CA LEU A 110 -11.40 12.32 13.11
C LEU A 110 -12.55 11.63 13.85
N TYR A 111 -13.44 11.00 13.09
CA TYR A 111 -14.39 10.03 13.62
C TYR A 111 -14.30 8.73 12.83
N LEU A 112 -14.71 7.61 13.45
CA LEU A 112 -14.70 6.31 12.78
C LEU A 112 -15.76 6.26 11.69
N ASN A 113 -15.36 5.84 10.50
CA ASN A 113 -16.31 5.47 9.46
C ASN A 113 -17.11 4.24 9.96
N PRO A 114 -18.46 4.26 9.95
CA PRO A 114 -19.26 3.10 10.34
C PRO A 114 -19.16 1.92 9.36
N TYR A 115 -18.73 2.15 8.12
CA TYR A 115 -18.62 1.14 7.07
C TYR A 115 -17.24 1.11 6.39
N PRO A 116 -16.14 1.03 7.14
CA PRO A 116 -14.83 1.01 6.54
C PRO A 116 -14.51 -0.39 6.00
N TRP A 117 -13.81 -0.44 4.87
CA TRP A 117 -13.46 -1.70 4.24
C TRP A 117 -12.38 -2.47 5.01
N ASN A 118 -11.62 -1.78 5.86
CA ASN A 118 -10.67 -2.45 6.72
C ASN A 118 -11.33 -3.37 7.77
N LYS A 119 -12.66 -3.43 7.89
CA LYS A 119 -13.33 -4.48 8.69
C LYS A 119 -13.09 -5.90 8.17
N VAL A 120 -12.73 -6.07 6.90
CA VAL A 120 -12.60 -7.38 6.25
C VAL A 120 -11.31 -7.55 5.44
N ALA A 121 -10.48 -6.51 5.35
CA ALA A 121 -9.27 -6.51 4.54
C ALA A 121 -8.19 -5.61 5.12
N ASN A 122 -6.94 -5.89 4.77
CA ASN A 122 -5.85 -4.94 4.91
C ASN A 122 -5.90 -3.97 3.73
N MET A 123 -6.06 -2.68 4.01
CA MET A 123 -6.25 -1.65 3.00
C MET A 123 -4.95 -0.91 2.73
N LEU A 124 -4.48 -0.93 1.49
CA LEU A 124 -3.33 -0.15 1.02
C LEU A 124 -3.83 0.96 0.08
N PHE A 125 -3.80 2.20 0.56
CA PHE A 125 -4.07 3.38 -0.27
C PHE A 125 -2.75 3.89 -0.82
N LEU A 126 -2.69 4.09 -2.13
CA LEU A 126 -1.46 4.53 -2.79
C LEU A 126 -1.74 5.77 -3.64
N ASP A 127 -1.01 6.84 -3.39
CA ASP A 127 -1.06 8.03 -4.23
C ASP A 127 -0.21 7.80 -5.48
N SER A 128 -0.88 7.73 -6.63
CA SER A 128 -0.24 7.47 -7.91
C SER A 128 -0.90 8.30 -9.00
N PRO A 129 -0.15 8.84 -9.98
CA PRO A 129 1.31 8.77 -10.14
C PRO A 129 2.09 9.70 -9.20
N ALA A 130 3.41 9.77 -9.36
CA ALA A 130 4.23 10.80 -8.71
C ALA A 130 3.73 12.22 -9.04
N GLY A 131 3.65 13.09 -8.02
CA GLY A 131 3.01 14.39 -8.09
C GLY A 131 1.59 14.43 -7.53
N VAL A 132 0.98 13.27 -7.27
CA VAL A 132 -0.33 13.16 -6.62
C VAL A 132 -0.19 13.08 -5.11
N GLY A 133 -1.00 13.85 -4.38
CA GLY A 133 -1.02 13.83 -2.92
C GLY A 133 0.36 14.13 -2.35
N TYR A 134 0.94 13.16 -1.64
CA TYR A 134 2.30 13.28 -1.10
C TYR A 134 3.38 12.61 -1.96
N SER A 135 3.01 11.88 -3.03
CA SER A 135 3.96 11.23 -3.94
C SER A 135 4.76 12.25 -4.75
N TYR A 136 6.04 11.97 -5.01
CA TYR A 136 6.94 12.92 -5.66
C TYR A 136 7.92 12.28 -6.65
N SER A 137 8.55 13.12 -7.47
CA SER A 137 9.73 12.78 -8.27
C SER A 137 10.73 13.93 -8.23
N ASN A 138 12.02 13.60 -8.18
CA ASN A 138 13.08 14.59 -8.33
C ASN A 138 13.25 15.02 -9.81
N SER A 139 12.65 14.30 -10.76
CA SER A 139 12.61 14.67 -12.17
C SER A 139 11.26 15.31 -12.53
N THR A 140 11.25 16.61 -12.81
CA THR A 140 10.01 17.34 -13.12
C THR A 140 9.29 16.82 -14.37
N SER A 141 10.01 16.22 -15.32
CA SER A 141 9.40 15.61 -16.52
C SER A 141 8.47 14.43 -16.19
N ASP A 142 8.64 13.80 -15.02
CA ASP A 142 7.74 12.72 -14.59
C ASP A 142 6.31 13.18 -14.35
N LEU A 143 6.13 14.46 -14.00
CA LEU A 143 4.81 15.06 -13.74
C LEU A 143 3.97 15.20 -15.02
N TYR A 144 4.61 15.18 -16.18
CA TYR A 144 3.97 15.36 -17.50
C TYR A 144 3.90 14.07 -18.31
N THR A 145 4.47 12.98 -17.81
CA THR A 145 4.58 11.68 -18.50
C THR A 145 3.80 10.58 -17.79
N ALA A 146 2.84 10.95 -16.95
CA ALA A 146 1.85 10.03 -16.42
C ALA A 146 1.03 9.40 -17.55
N GLY A 147 0.77 8.10 -17.47
CA GLY A 147 0.01 7.36 -18.48
C GLY A 147 0.00 5.86 -18.23
N ASP A 148 -0.68 5.12 -19.10
CA ASP A 148 -0.98 3.69 -18.92
C ASP A 148 0.26 2.82 -18.70
N ASN A 149 1.40 3.14 -19.33
CA ASN A 149 2.66 2.41 -19.12
C ASN A 149 3.12 2.48 -17.65
N LYS A 150 3.09 3.66 -17.03
CA LYS A 150 3.48 3.82 -15.61
C LYS A 150 2.48 3.14 -14.67
N THR A 151 1.20 3.12 -15.04
CA THR A 151 0.16 2.37 -14.31
C THR A 151 0.38 0.86 -14.43
N GLY A 152 0.80 0.38 -15.61
CA GLY A 152 1.17 -1.02 -15.85
C GLY A 152 2.37 -1.44 -15.00
N GLU A 153 3.44 -0.65 -14.99
CA GLU A 153 4.62 -0.87 -14.14
C GLU A 153 4.25 -0.93 -12.65
N LEU A 154 3.36 -0.05 -12.18
CA LEU A 154 2.87 -0.09 -10.81
C LEU A 154 2.10 -1.37 -10.50
N ALA A 155 1.24 -1.82 -11.42
CA ALA A 155 0.50 -3.06 -11.25
C ALA A 155 1.45 -4.27 -11.21
N GLU A 156 2.48 -4.30 -12.04
CA GLU A 156 3.52 -5.33 -12.01
C GLU A 156 4.34 -5.31 -10.74
N TRP A 157 4.78 -4.13 -10.30
CA TRP A 157 5.47 -3.95 -9.02
C TRP A 157 4.64 -4.51 -7.87
N PHE A 158 3.34 -4.20 -7.84
CA PHE A 158 2.46 -4.69 -6.79
C PHE A 158 2.24 -6.21 -6.87
N ARG A 159 2.15 -6.78 -8.08
CA ARG A 159 2.10 -8.25 -8.27
C ARG A 159 3.37 -8.94 -7.76
N HIS A 160 4.53 -8.35 -8.02
CA HIS A 160 5.79 -8.90 -7.52
C HIS A 160 5.84 -8.87 -5.99
N LEU A 161 5.41 -7.74 -5.40
CA LEU A 161 5.32 -7.59 -3.95
C LEU A 161 4.34 -8.59 -3.34
N SER A 162 3.17 -8.79 -3.95
CA SER A 162 2.16 -9.72 -3.45
C SER A 162 2.52 -11.19 -3.63
N SER A 163 3.22 -11.57 -4.70
CA SER A 163 3.67 -12.95 -4.94
C SER A 163 4.56 -13.51 -3.83
N SER A 164 5.16 -12.64 -3.02
CA SER A 164 5.98 -13.03 -1.86
C SER A 164 5.17 -13.37 -0.60
N ARG A 165 3.85 -13.13 -0.61
CA ARG A 165 2.95 -13.34 0.53
C ARG A 165 1.84 -14.33 0.16
N THR A 166 1.45 -15.21 1.09
CA THR A 166 0.33 -16.17 0.93
C THR A 166 -1.06 -15.51 1.07
N LEU A 167 -1.14 -14.20 0.82
CA LEU A 167 -2.36 -13.40 1.02
C LEU A 167 -3.10 -13.27 -0.32
N HIS A 168 -4.43 -13.42 -0.29
CA HIS A 168 -5.25 -13.06 -1.45
C HIS A 168 -5.15 -11.56 -1.68
N VAL A 169 -4.83 -11.17 -2.91
CA VAL A 169 -4.54 -9.77 -3.27
C VAL A 169 -5.53 -9.28 -4.31
N PHE A 170 -6.14 -8.13 -4.03
CA PHE A 170 -7.08 -7.46 -4.92
C PHE A 170 -6.56 -6.06 -5.26
N ILE A 171 -6.67 -5.67 -6.54
CA ILE A 171 -6.40 -4.31 -7.01
C ILE A 171 -7.74 -3.73 -7.41
N ILE A 172 -8.14 -2.61 -6.79
CA ILE A 172 -9.40 -1.94 -7.10
C ILE A 172 -9.09 -0.52 -7.54
N LEU A 173 -9.44 -0.24 -8.79
CA LEU A 173 -9.29 1.05 -9.46
C LEU A 173 -10.66 1.69 -9.59
N LEU A 174 -10.83 2.88 -9.01
CA LEU A 174 -12.02 3.70 -9.24
C LEU A 174 -11.83 4.54 -10.51
N LEU A 175 -12.02 3.92 -11.68
CA LEU A 175 -12.27 4.70 -12.90
C LEU A 175 -13.67 5.30 -12.79
N ALA A 176 -13.85 6.52 -13.31
CA ALA A 176 -15.17 7.11 -13.41
C ALA A 176 -16.11 6.12 -14.14
N VAL A 177 -17.02 5.52 -13.36
CA VAL A 177 -18.02 4.52 -13.74
C VAL A 177 -17.44 3.12 -14.08
N VAL A 178 -17.96 2.11 -13.37
CA VAL A 178 -17.71 0.65 -13.44
C VAL A 178 -16.65 0.11 -12.48
N ILE A 179 -17.13 -0.42 -11.35
CA ILE A 179 -16.42 -1.42 -10.54
C ILE A 179 -16.27 -2.67 -11.41
N LEU A 180 -15.06 -2.98 -11.87
CA LEU A 180 -14.70 -4.34 -12.23
C LEU A 180 -13.21 -4.61 -11.98
N ALA A 181 -12.93 -5.34 -10.91
CA ALA A 181 -11.73 -6.16 -10.80
C ALA A 181 -12.03 -7.35 -9.88
N LEU A 182 -12.71 -8.36 -10.43
CA LEU A 182 -12.59 -9.73 -9.92
C LEU A 182 -11.26 -10.28 -10.42
N ALA A 183 -10.22 -10.27 -9.60
CA ALA A 183 -9.04 -11.08 -9.86
C ALA A 183 -9.26 -12.48 -9.26
N ASN A 184 -10.10 -13.29 -9.90
CA ASN A 184 -9.96 -14.75 -9.83
C ASN A 184 -8.96 -15.15 -10.91
N PHE A 185 -7.69 -15.29 -10.55
CA PHE A 185 -6.71 -15.97 -11.39
C PHE A 185 -6.32 -17.27 -10.69
N SER A 186 -7.11 -18.31 -10.95
CA SER A 186 -6.77 -19.70 -10.73
C SER A 186 -6.28 -20.26 -12.07
N GLY A 187 -5.05 -20.78 -12.12
CA GLY A 187 -4.48 -21.47 -13.28
C GLY A 187 -3.00 -21.17 -13.44
#